data_AF-A0A7C6WNM6-F1
#
_entry.id   AF-A0A7C6WNM6-F1
#
_cell.length_a   1.000
_cell.length_b   1.000
_cell.length_c   1.000
_cell.angle_alpha   90.00
_cell.angle_beta   90.00
_cell.angle_gamma   90.00
#
_symmetry.space_group_name_H-M   'P 1'
#
loop_
_entity.id
_entity.type
_entity.pdbx_description
1 polymer ?
#
loop_
_entity_poly.entity_id
_entity_poly.type
_entity_poly.pdbx_seq_one_letter_code
_entity_poly.pdbx_strand_id
1 'polypeptide(L)'
;MITVKKVFSYKKQPVYEIELKNDVIQVNVLTLGATLTHFSKLNEANTLIRYKDVKSYADNNVYLGSTIGPLAGRTKNGKIIIENQEYQLDINDPPNHLHGGNKGIDQ
;
A
#
# COMPACT_ATOMS: atom_id res chain seq x y z
N MET A 1 -10.09 3.75 -20.78
CA MET A 1 -8.70 4.08 -21.13
C MET A 1 -7.79 3.61 -20.02
N ILE A 2 -6.62 3.05 -20.37
CA ILE A 2 -5.59 2.65 -19.41
C ILE A 2 -4.29 3.34 -19.83
N THR A 3 -3.66 4.05 -18.90
CA THR A 3 -2.35 4.70 -19.11
C THR A 3 -1.37 4.19 -18.06
N VAL A 4 -0.15 3.86 -18.47
CA VAL A 4 0.91 3.41 -17.55
C VAL A 4 2.10 4.34 -17.68
N LYS A 5 2.56 4.90 -16.56
CA LYS A 5 3.68 5.85 -16.52
C LYS A 5 4.67 5.47 -15.44
N LYS A 6 5.96 5.37 -15.78
CA LYS A 6 7.02 5.26 -14.78
C LYS A 6 7.11 6.58 -14.00
N VAL A 7 6.98 6.51 -12.67
CA VAL A 7 6.95 7.70 -11.80
C VAL A 7 8.25 7.90 -11.03
N PHE A 8 8.88 6.82 -10.55
CA PHE A 8 10.18 6.85 -9.89
C PHE A 8 10.80 5.44 -9.86
N SER A 9 11.92 5.29 -9.14
CA SER A 9 12.52 3.99 -8.84
C SER A 9 12.71 3.85 -7.34
N TYR A 10 12.38 2.68 -6.80
CA TYR A 10 12.48 2.33 -5.39
C TYR A 10 13.18 0.98 -5.26
N LYS A 11 14.17 0.87 -4.36
CA LYS A 11 14.99 -0.37 -4.19
C LYS A 11 15.51 -0.93 -5.53
N LYS A 12 15.95 -0.05 -6.44
CA LYS A 12 16.41 -0.34 -7.83
C LYS A 12 15.34 -0.91 -8.77
N GLN A 13 14.08 -0.97 -8.36
CA GLN A 13 12.95 -1.37 -9.20
C GLN A 13 12.18 -0.13 -9.71
N PRO A 14 11.64 -0.14 -10.93
CA PRO A 14 10.77 0.92 -11.40
C PRO A 14 9.41 0.85 -10.71
N VAL A 15 8.90 2.01 -10.28
CA VAL A 15 7.51 2.15 -9.82
C VAL A 15 6.71 2.83 -10.93
N TYR A 16 5.57 2.25 -11.27
CA TYR A 16 4.63 2.79 -12.24
C TYR A 16 3.36 3.26 -11.56
N GLU A 17 2.76 4.31 -12.11
CA GLU A 17 1.37 4.67 -11.85
C GLU A 17 0.52 4.20 -13.04
N ILE A 18 -0.55 3.49 -12.73
CA ILE A 18 -1.54 2.98 -13.68
C ILE A 18 -2.81 3.81 -13.48
N GLU A 19 -3.17 4.59 -14.49
CA GLU A 19 -4.44 5.31 -14.56
C GLU A 19 -5.48 4.43 -15.27
N LEU A 20 -6.61 4.23 -14.61
CA LEU A 20 -7.80 3.58 -15.12
C LEU A 20 -8.92 4.62 -15.20
N LYS A 21 -9.42 4.89 -16.39
CA LYS A 21 -10.42 5.94 -16.61
C LYS A 21 -11.52 5.49 -17.56
N ASN A 22 -12.77 5.71 -17.17
CA ASN A 22 -13.93 5.59 -18.04
C ASN A 22 -14.75 6.89 -18.02
N ASP A 23 -15.93 6.88 -18.63
CA ASP A 23 -16.78 8.08 -18.74
C ASP A 23 -17.41 8.53 -17.40
N VAL A 24 -17.20 7.77 -16.32
CA VAL A 24 -17.82 8.00 -15.01
C VAL A 24 -16.77 8.23 -13.92
N ILE A 25 -15.66 7.49 -13.92
CA ILE A 25 -14.68 7.49 -12.84
C ILE A 25 -13.23 7.49 -13.36
N GLN A 26 -12.35 7.99 -12.52
CA GLN A 26 -10.90 7.87 -12.66
C GLN A 26 -10.28 7.26 -11.39
N VAL A 27 -9.36 6.32 -11.59
CA VAL A 27 -8.61 5.65 -10.54
C VAL A 27 -7.13 5.62 -10.91
N ASN A 28 -6.24 5.92 -9.95
CA ASN A 28 -4.80 5.74 -10.12
C ASN A 28 -4.25 4.78 -9.07
N VAL A 29 -3.42 3.84 -9.51
CA VAL A 29 -2.79 2.82 -8.65
C VAL A 29 -1.29 2.77 -8.91
N LEU A 30 -0.48 2.78 -7.85
CA LEU A 30 0.95 2.51 -7.94
C LEU A 30 1.23 1.02 -7.94
N THR A 31 2.26 0.59 -8.67
CA THR A 31 2.80 -0.78 -8.54
C THR A 31 3.48 -1.03 -7.20
N LEU A 32 3.82 0.03 -6.46
CA LEU A 32 4.30 -0.04 -5.08
C LEU A 32 3.11 -0.25 -4.15
N GLY A 33 3.06 -1.40 -3.47
CA GLY A 33 2.00 -1.74 -2.52
C GLY A 33 0.59 -1.79 -3.09
N ALA A 34 0.43 -1.88 -4.42
CA ALA A 34 -0.84 -1.69 -5.11
C ALA A 34 -1.59 -0.44 -4.59
N THR A 35 -0.86 0.66 -4.38
CA THR A 35 -1.33 1.80 -3.61
C THR A 35 -2.28 2.68 -4.40
N LEU A 36 -3.47 2.93 -3.87
CA LEU A 36 -4.47 3.83 -4.46
C LEU A 36 -4.10 5.30 -4.21
N THR A 37 -3.79 6.04 -5.28
CA THR A 37 -3.35 7.45 -5.20
C THR A 37 -4.40 8.44 -5.73
N HIS A 38 -5.42 7.94 -6.43
CA HIS A 38 -6.52 8.74 -6.92
C HIS A 38 -7.81 7.94 -7.01
N PHE A 39 -8.92 8.55 -6.58
CA PHE A 39 -10.26 8.09 -6.86
C PHE A 39 -11.16 9.31 -7.00
N SER A 40 -11.87 9.43 -8.12
CA SER A 40 -12.83 10.50 -8.36
C SER A 40 -13.90 10.07 -9.36
N LYS A 41 -15.04 10.75 -9.32
CA LYS A 41 -15.89 10.85 -10.52
C LYS A 41 -15.15 11.69 -11.56
N LEU A 42 -15.44 11.41 -12.82
CA LEU A 42 -14.80 12.12 -13.92
C LEU A 42 -15.05 13.63 -13.80
N ASN A 43 -13.96 14.41 -13.86
CA ASN A 43 -13.95 15.87 -13.72
C ASN A 43 -14.31 16.41 -12.32
N GLU A 44 -14.38 15.55 -11.30
CA GLU A 44 -14.50 15.97 -9.91
C GLU A 44 -13.15 15.90 -9.18
N ALA A 45 -13.10 16.46 -7.96
CA ALA A 45 -11.92 16.41 -7.13
C ALA A 45 -11.63 14.99 -6.63
N ASN A 46 -10.35 14.71 -6.39
CA ASN A 46 -9.92 13.48 -5.73
C ASN A 46 -10.54 13.36 -4.33
N THR A 47 -11.04 12.18 -3.98
CA THR A 47 -11.67 11.93 -2.68
C THR A 47 -10.73 11.29 -1.66
N LEU A 48 -9.54 10.83 -2.07
CA LEU A 48 -8.58 10.16 -1.19
C LEU A 48 -7.66 11.14 -0.45
N ILE A 49 -7.31 10.80 0.78
CA ILE A 49 -6.13 11.37 1.44
C ILE A 49 -4.89 10.78 0.76
N ARG A 50 -3.97 11.65 0.30
CA ARG A 50 -2.78 11.24 -0.44
C ARG A 50 -1.61 12.19 -0.21
N TYR A 51 -0.41 11.71 -0.52
CA TYR A 51 0.75 12.59 -0.63
C TYR A 51 0.68 13.46 -1.88
N LYS A 52 1.26 14.66 -1.79
CA LYS A 52 1.41 15.56 -2.94
C LYS A 52 2.49 15.07 -3.91
N ASP A 53 3.61 14.60 -3.38
CA ASP A 53 4.68 13.97 -4.17
C ASP A 53 4.50 12.45 -4.13
N VAL A 54 4.45 11.84 -5.32
CA VAL A 54 4.33 10.39 -5.48
C VAL A 54 5.52 9.63 -4.88
N LYS A 55 6.71 10.25 -4.82
CA LYS A 55 7.90 9.64 -4.22
C LYS A 55 7.78 9.46 -2.71
N SER A 56 6.92 10.23 -2.05
CA SER A 56 6.68 10.08 -0.60
C SER A 56 6.07 8.73 -0.23
N TYR A 57 5.46 8.02 -1.18
CA TYR A 57 4.97 6.67 -0.93
C TYR A 57 6.08 5.64 -0.69
N ALA A 58 7.34 5.95 -0.99
CA ALA A 58 8.49 5.13 -0.62
C ALA A 58 8.67 4.99 0.90
N ASP A 59 8.18 5.99 1.66
CA ASP A 59 8.23 6.08 3.13
C ASP A 59 6.81 6.24 3.71
N ASN A 60 5.83 5.47 3.20
CA ASN A 60 4.42 5.52 3.58
C ASN A 60 4.12 4.90 4.96
N ASN A 61 4.66 5.50 6.04
CA ASN A 61 4.57 4.96 7.40
C ASN A 61 3.13 4.90 7.98
N VAL A 62 2.15 5.47 7.28
CA VAL A 62 0.73 5.48 7.66
C VAL A 62 -0.16 4.70 6.67
N TYR A 63 0.46 3.98 5.73
CA TYR A 63 -0.21 3.05 4.82
C TYR A 63 -1.33 3.67 3.96
N LEU A 64 -1.23 4.97 3.62
CA LEU A 64 -2.26 5.66 2.82
C LEU A 64 -2.51 4.92 1.51
N GLY A 65 -3.72 4.38 1.34
CA GLY A 65 -4.16 3.72 0.11
C GLY A 65 -3.45 2.41 -0.24
N SER A 66 -2.47 1.95 0.56
CA SER A 66 -1.69 0.76 0.28
C SER A 66 -2.47 -0.51 0.58
N THR A 67 -2.16 -1.58 -0.14
CA THR A 67 -2.63 -2.93 0.20
C THR A 67 -1.83 -3.46 1.38
N ILE A 68 -2.52 -3.97 2.38
CA ILE A 68 -1.91 -4.45 3.63
C ILE A 68 -1.94 -5.98 3.69
N GLY A 69 -0.82 -6.59 4.05
CA GLY A 69 -0.72 -8.03 4.20
C GLY A 69 0.71 -8.52 4.49
N PRO A 70 0.89 -9.81 4.83
CA PRO A 70 -0.14 -10.87 4.79
C PRO A 70 -1.21 -10.80 5.88
N LEU A 71 -0.98 -10.04 6.95
CA LEU A 71 -1.92 -9.90 8.07
C LEU A 71 -2.18 -8.41 8.36
N ALA A 72 -3.41 -7.96 8.16
CA ALA A 72 -3.82 -6.61 8.49
C ALA A 72 -4.17 -6.47 9.97
N GLY A 73 -3.95 -5.28 10.53
CA GLY A 73 -4.20 -4.99 11.94
C GLY A 73 -3.05 -5.46 12.84
N ARG A 74 -3.37 -5.67 14.12
CA ARG A 74 -2.39 -6.05 15.14
C ARG A 74 -2.50 -7.53 15.52
N THR A 75 -1.35 -8.18 15.65
CA THR A 75 -1.23 -9.50 16.27
C THR A 75 -0.56 -9.38 17.62
N LYS A 76 -1.30 -9.77 18.67
CA LYS A 76 -0.82 -9.71 20.05
C LYS A 76 0.50 -10.44 20.19
N ASN A 77 1.52 -9.75 20.70
CA ASN A 77 2.86 -10.31 20.92
C ASN A 77 3.52 -10.91 19.66
N GLY A 78 2.98 -10.61 18.47
CA GLY A 78 3.41 -11.21 17.20
C GLY A 78 3.29 -12.73 17.15
N LYS A 79 2.43 -13.35 17.96
CA LYS A 79 2.32 -14.81 18.02
C LYS A 79 1.12 -15.31 17.21
N ILE A 80 1.36 -16.29 16.35
CA ILE A 80 0.33 -17.05 15.65
C ILE A 80 0.57 -18.54 15.81
N ILE A 81 -0.48 -19.34 15.65
CA ILE A 81 -0.41 -20.80 15.65
C ILE A 81 -0.93 -21.30 14.30
N ILE A 82 -0.14 -22.11 13.61
CA ILE A 82 -0.52 -22.78 12.36
C ILE A 82 -0.22 -24.27 12.56
N GLU A 83 -1.22 -25.13 12.37
CA GLU A 83 -1.09 -26.59 12.51
C GLU A 83 -0.43 -27.01 13.85
N ASN A 84 -0.84 -26.38 14.95
CA ASN A 84 -0.30 -26.58 16.31
C ASN A 84 1.16 -26.16 16.52
N GLN A 85 1.79 -25.50 15.55
CA GLN A 85 3.11 -24.90 15.71
C GLN A 85 3.00 -23.39 15.95
N GLU A 86 3.67 -22.89 17.00
CA GLU A 86 3.77 -21.45 17.27
C GLU A 86 4.83 -20.80 16.35
N TYR A 87 4.45 -19.67 15.74
CA TYR A 87 5.35 -18.84 14.95
C TYR A 87 5.44 -17.45 15.57
N GLN A 88 6.68 -16.95 15.66
CA GLN A 88 6.95 -15.58 16.07
C GLN A 88 7.07 -14.70 14.81
N LEU A 89 6.15 -13.77 14.68
CA LEU A 89 6.22 -12.67 13.73
C LEU A 89 7.11 -11.56 14.30
N ASP A 90 7.52 -10.65 13.44
CA ASP A 90 8.26 -9.47 13.86
C ASP A 90 7.38 -8.51 14.68
N ILE A 91 8.02 -7.82 15.63
CA ILE A 91 7.39 -6.86 16.53
C ILE A 91 7.73 -5.45 16.05
N ASN A 92 7.06 -5.02 14.98
CA ASN A 92 7.24 -3.70 14.38
C ASN A 92 6.38 -2.60 15.04
N ASP A 93 5.43 -2.95 15.90
CA ASP A 93 4.64 -2.01 16.72
C ASP A 93 4.58 -2.52 18.17
N PRO A 94 5.68 -2.40 18.95
CA PRO A 94 5.80 -3.04 20.25
C PRO A 94 4.59 -2.80 21.18
N PRO A 95 4.03 -3.85 21.81
CA PRO A 95 4.52 -5.24 21.85
C PRO A 95 4.00 -6.14 20.72
N ASN A 96 3.40 -5.59 19.66
CA ASN A 96 2.64 -6.32 18.66
C ASN A 96 3.33 -6.37 17.29
N HIS A 97 2.85 -7.29 16.45
CA HIS A 97 3.03 -7.23 15.01
C HIS A 97 1.92 -6.35 14.41
N LEU A 98 2.24 -5.53 13.43
CA LEU A 98 1.30 -4.63 12.76
C LEU A 98 1.44 -4.74 11.24
N HIS A 99 0.30 -4.88 10.55
CA HIS A 99 0.18 -4.68 9.10
C HIS A 99 1.15 -5.50 8.22
N GLY A 100 1.46 -6.74 8.60
CA GLY A 100 2.36 -7.61 7.83
C GLY A 100 3.84 -7.43 8.16
N GLY A 101 4.16 -6.53 9.09
CA GLY A 101 5.52 -6.37 9.62
C GLY A 101 6.40 -5.45 8.78
N ASN A 102 7.70 -5.49 9.08
CA ASN A 102 8.77 -4.77 8.38
C ASN A 102 8.94 -5.18 6.91
N LYS A 103 8.30 -6.29 6.51
CA LYS A 103 8.30 -6.81 5.14
C LYS A 103 6.86 -7.01 4.63
N GLY A 104 5.95 -6.14 5.07
CA GLY A 104 4.61 -6.07 4.53
C GLY A 104 4.61 -5.85 3.01
N ILE A 105 3.51 -6.22 2.37
CA ILE A 105 3.36 -6.14 0.91
C ILE A 105 3.13 -4.71 0.39
N ASP A 106 3.03 -3.72 1.28
CA ASP A 106 2.87 -2.30 0.97
C ASP A 106 4.14 -1.64 0.40
N GLN A 107 5.30 -2.33 0.44
CA GLN A 107 6.63 -1.80 0.12
C GLN A 107 7.38 -2.51 -1.02
#